data_AF-A0A2T1ND21-F1
#
_entry.id   AF-A0A2T1ND21-F1
#
_cell.length_a   1.000
_cell.length_b   1.000
_cell.length_c   1.000
_cell.angle_alpha   90.00
_cell.angle_beta   90.00
_cell.angle_gamma   90.00
#
_symmetry.space_group_name_H-M   'P 1'
#
loop_
_entity.id
_entity.type
_entity.pdbx_description
1 polymer ?
#
loop_
_entity_poly.entity_id
_entity_poly.type
_entity_poly.pdbx_seq_one_letter_code
_entity_poly.pdbx_strand_id
1 'polypeptide(L)'
;MKKCIYVMVLTMLLWNCSSDDDAQTLTQAPLPAPVSSCTNGPVCNVALANGETAGTVAASIVGNYTLNYDEIQTGGPFPAAAVATAEVTSDNKLIFTYNGDCVTVENPFQTSAAEVVFRDNCQFDVRFAVSESSNGGLNEINIFSFDGSQFFGQFRE
;
A
#
# COMPACT_ATOMS: atom_id res chain seq x y z
N MET A 1 -23.81 57.90 -28.35
CA MET A 1 -23.08 56.63 -28.39
C MET A 1 -21.78 56.80 -27.61
N LYS A 2 -21.74 56.34 -26.35
CA LYS A 2 -20.59 56.49 -25.45
C LYS A 2 -19.67 55.29 -25.62
N LYS A 3 -18.40 55.53 -25.96
CA LYS A 3 -17.34 54.52 -26.07
C LYS A 3 -16.57 54.52 -24.75
N CYS A 4 -16.61 53.41 -24.03
CA CYS A 4 -15.63 53.05 -23.02
C CYS A 4 -15.01 51.73 -23.48
N ILE A 5 -13.70 51.53 -23.29
CA ILE A 5 -13.15 50.25 -22.79
C ILE A 5 -11.65 50.42 -22.46
N TYR A 6 -11.37 50.19 -21.18
CA TYR A 6 -10.22 49.65 -20.45
C TYR A 6 -8.78 49.93 -20.89
N VAL A 7 -8.10 50.72 -20.04
CA VAL A 7 -6.64 50.80 -19.93
C VAL A 7 -6.16 49.68 -18.99
N MET A 8 -5.32 48.77 -19.49
CA MET A 8 -4.56 47.82 -18.67
C MET A 8 -3.46 48.56 -17.91
N VAL A 9 -3.48 48.48 -16.58
CA VAL A 9 -2.38 48.95 -15.73
C VAL A 9 -1.51 47.74 -15.40
N LEU A 10 -0.33 47.70 -16.01
CA LEU A 10 0.75 46.76 -15.74
C LEU A 10 1.59 47.32 -14.58
N THR A 11 1.38 46.82 -13.36
CA THR A 11 2.25 47.14 -12.23
C THR A 11 3.47 46.22 -12.26
N MET A 12 4.59 46.75 -12.73
CA MET A 12 5.92 46.23 -12.42
C MET A 12 6.24 46.55 -10.96
N LEU A 13 6.42 45.52 -10.14
CA LEU A 13 7.15 45.64 -8.88
C LEU A 13 8.50 44.97 -9.06
N LEU A 14 9.55 45.80 -9.03
CA LEU A 14 10.93 45.41 -8.88
C LEU A 14 11.15 45.03 -7.41
N TRP A 15 11.75 43.88 -7.12
CA TRP A 15 12.63 43.79 -5.96
C TRP A 15 13.75 42.74 -6.10
N ASN A 16 14.97 43.29 -5.97
CA ASN A 16 16.24 42.76 -5.47
C ASN A 16 16.62 41.28 -5.69
N CYS A 17 17.79 41.13 -6.31
CA CYS A 17 18.60 39.92 -6.30
C CYS A 17 19.34 39.82 -4.96
N SER A 18 19.17 38.72 -4.23
CA SER A 18 20.14 38.21 -3.26
C SER A 18 20.44 36.78 -3.70
N SER A 19 21.72 36.46 -3.86
CA SER A 19 22.17 35.15 -4.31
C SER A 19 22.00 34.14 -3.18
N ASP A 20 20.93 33.36 -3.24
CA ASP A 20 20.82 32.11 -2.50
C ASP A 20 20.59 30.99 -3.53
N ASP A 21 21.47 30.00 -3.50
CA ASP A 21 21.41 28.78 -4.31
C ASP A 21 20.17 27.95 -3.89
N ASP A 22 18.98 28.37 -4.31
CA ASP A 22 17.76 27.59 -4.13
C ASP A 22 17.65 26.57 -5.26
N ALA A 23 18.36 25.45 -5.08
CA ALA A 23 17.93 24.19 -5.67
C ALA A 23 16.50 23.93 -5.20
N GLN A 24 15.52 24.14 -6.08
CA GLN A 24 14.15 23.69 -5.82
C GLN A 24 14.15 22.17 -5.67
N THR A 25 14.24 21.70 -4.43
CA THR A 25 13.80 20.37 -4.04
C THR A 25 12.30 20.32 -4.31
N LEU A 26 11.92 19.60 -5.37
CA LEU A 26 10.58 19.07 -5.52
C LEU A 26 10.29 18.24 -4.26
N THR A 27 9.58 18.82 -3.29
CA THR A 27 9.12 18.09 -2.12
C THR A 27 8.06 17.10 -2.60
N GLN A 28 8.45 15.84 -2.76
CA GLN A 28 7.50 14.73 -2.84
C GLN A 28 6.48 14.88 -1.70
N ALA A 29 5.21 14.61 -1.99
CA ALA A 29 4.19 14.50 -0.95
C ALA A 29 4.72 13.56 0.16
N PRO A 30 4.55 13.89 1.45
CA PRO A 30 5.02 13.04 2.53
C PRO A 30 4.50 11.62 2.35
N LEU A 31 5.41 10.64 2.36
CA LEU A 31 5.06 9.22 2.40
C LEU A 31 4.07 9.00 3.56
N PRO A 32 2.95 8.29 3.36
CA PRO A 32 2.00 8.05 4.44
C PRO A 32 2.72 7.39 5.62
N ALA A 33 2.58 7.97 6.80
CA ALA A 33 3.08 7.36 8.03
C ALA A 33 2.41 5.98 8.21
N PRO A 34 3.13 4.97 8.71
CA PRO A 34 2.54 3.66 8.97
C PRO A 34 1.34 3.82 9.91
N VAL A 35 0.16 3.44 9.43
CA VAL A 35 -1.09 3.57 10.17
C VAL A 35 -1.30 2.28 10.96
N SER A 36 -0.98 2.30 12.25
CA SER A 36 -1.06 1.13 13.15
C SER A 36 -2.49 0.74 13.59
N SER A 37 -3.50 1.06 12.77
CA SER A 37 -4.89 0.63 13.00
C SER A 37 -5.79 1.02 11.84
N CYS A 38 -6.47 0.06 11.22
CA CYS A 38 -7.54 0.31 10.27
C CYS A 38 -8.86 0.57 11.01
N THR A 39 -9.01 1.76 11.57
CA THR A 39 -10.19 2.11 12.42
C THR A 39 -11.49 2.22 11.62
N ASN A 40 -11.41 2.58 10.33
CA ASN A 40 -12.58 2.87 9.49
C ASN A 40 -12.80 1.87 8.35
N GLY A 41 -11.96 0.84 8.21
CA GLY A 41 -12.08 -0.15 7.13
C GLY A 41 -12.68 -1.48 7.62
N PRO A 42 -13.06 -2.35 6.67
CA PRO A 42 -13.69 -3.62 7.00
C PRO A 42 -12.71 -4.62 7.62
N VAL A 43 -13.28 -5.59 8.35
CA VAL A 43 -12.57 -6.80 8.79
C VAL A 43 -12.99 -7.96 7.90
N CYS A 44 -12.04 -8.48 7.13
CA CYS A 44 -12.19 -9.64 6.28
C CYS A 44 -11.76 -10.90 7.03
N ASN A 45 -12.67 -11.86 7.20
CA ASN A 45 -12.38 -13.13 7.85
C ASN A 45 -12.99 -14.28 7.02
N VAL A 46 -12.28 -14.68 5.97
CA VAL A 46 -12.71 -15.77 5.10
C VAL A 46 -12.38 -17.11 5.75
N ALA A 47 -13.39 -17.95 5.97
CA ALA A 47 -13.22 -19.29 6.53
C ALA A 47 -12.27 -20.15 5.69
N LEU A 48 -11.55 -21.07 6.35
CA LEU A 48 -10.69 -22.03 5.67
C LEU A 48 -11.51 -22.94 4.75
N ALA A 49 -11.03 -23.15 3.53
CA ALA A 49 -11.58 -24.14 2.62
C ALA A 49 -11.19 -25.55 3.06
N ASN A 50 -11.90 -26.56 2.55
CA ASN A 50 -11.61 -27.94 2.88
C ASN A 50 -10.19 -28.34 2.45
N GLY A 51 -9.40 -28.87 3.39
CA GLY A 51 -8.01 -29.26 3.17
C GLY A 51 -6.98 -28.15 3.39
N GLU A 52 -7.40 -26.91 3.67
CA GLU A 52 -6.48 -25.84 4.08
C GLU A 52 -6.05 -26.02 5.54
N THR A 53 -4.79 -25.69 5.81
CA THR A 53 -4.25 -25.62 7.19
C THR A 53 -4.21 -24.16 7.62
N ALA A 54 -4.63 -23.86 8.85
CA ALA A 54 -4.54 -22.51 9.40
C ALA A 54 -3.08 -22.03 9.39
N GLY A 55 -2.86 -20.83 8.87
CA GLY A 55 -1.55 -20.20 8.79
C GLY A 55 -1.19 -19.43 10.06
N THR A 56 0.09 -19.30 10.34
CA THR A 56 0.61 -18.42 11.40
C THR A 56 1.72 -17.55 10.84
N VAL A 57 1.58 -16.22 10.95
CA VAL A 57 2.64 -15.26 10.60
C VAL A 57 3.88 -15.51 11.47
N ALA A 58 5.06 -15.49 10.86
CA ALA A 58 6.30 -15.62 11.60
C ALA A 58 6.53 -14.39 12.50
N ALA A 59 7.03 -14.61 13.72
CA ALA A 59 7.27 -13.51 14.66
C ALA A 59 8.31 -12.49 14.14
N SER A 60 9.21 -12.93 13.26
CA SER A 60 10.23 -12.12 12.59
C SER A 60 9.68 -11.14 11.56
N ILE A 61 8.44 -11.32 11.09
CA ILE A 61 7.78 -10.43 10.13
C ILE A 61 6.69 -9.57 10.76
N VAL A 62 6.52 -9.64 12.09
CA VAL A 62 5.60 -8.75 12.81
C VAL A 62 6.19 -7.35 12.82
N GLY A 63 5.45 -6.38 12.28
CA GLY A 63 5.95 -5.03 12.10
C GLY A 63 5.06 -4.16 11.20
N ASN A 64 5.48 -2.91 11.05
CA ASN A 64 4.87 -1.94 10.15
C ASN A 64 5.82 -1.68 8.98
N TYR A 65 5.29 -1.69 7.77
CA TYR A 65 6.05 -1.61 6.52
C TYR A 65 5.44 -0.55 5.61
N THR A 66 6.30 0.20 4.92
CA THR A 66 5.92 0.98 3.74
C THR A 66 6.49 0.28 2.53
N LEU A 67 5.64 -0.13 1.60
CA LEU A 67 5.99 -1.04 0.52
C LEU A 67 5.69 -0.42 -0.84
N ASN A 68 6.56 -0.70 -1.81
CA ASN A 68 6.42 -0.34 -3.21
C ASN A 68 5.90 -1.54 -4.01
N TYR A 69 4.94 -1.30 -4.90
CA TYR A 69 4.36 -2.33 -5.76
C TYR A 69 5.12 -2.48 -7.07
N ASP A 70 5.58 -3.70 -7.33
CA ASP A 70 6.09 -4.15 -8.63
C ASP A 70 5.00 -4.93 -9.36
N GLU A 71 4.42 -4.31 -10.40
CA GLU A 71 3.36 -4.90 -11.21
C GLU A 71 3.97 -5.87 -12.24
N ILE A 72 3.57 -7.14 -12.18
CA ILE A 72 4.04 -8.20 -13.07
C ILE A 72 2.99 -8.53 -14.15
N GLN A 73 1.72 -8.55 -13.77
CA GLN A 73 0.60 -8.74 -14.68
C GLN A 73 -0.48 -7.69 -14.44
N THR A 74 -1.05 -7.18 -15.52
CA THR A 74 -2.12 -6.19 -15.47
C THR A 74 -3.44 -6.81 -14.98
N GLY A 75 -4.34 -5.95 -14.49
CA GLY A 75 -5.68 -6.34 -14.04
C GLY A 75 -5.83 -6.43 -12.52
N GLY A 76 -4.75 -6.29 -11.76
CA GLY A 76 -4.79 -6.14 -10.32
C GLY A 76 -5.29 -4.75 -9.87
N PRO A 77 -5.65 -4.59 -8.59
CA PRO A 77 -6.22 -3.34 -8.09
C PRO A 77 -5.16 -2.23 -7.87
N PHE A 78 -3.87 -2.58 -7.91
CA PHE A 78 -2.77 -1.67 -7.65
C PHE A 78 -2.03 -1.37 -8.96
N PRO A 79 -1.83 -0.08 -9.32
CA PRO A 79 -1.00 0.29 -10.46
C PRO A 79 0.50 0.11 -10.13
N ALA A 80 1.33 -0.10 -11.16
CA ALA A 80 2.79 -0.05 -11.01
C ALA A 80 3.27 1.16 -10.19
N ALA A 81 4.25 0.92 -9.31
CA ALA A 81 4.81 1.91 -8.38
C ALA A 81 3.81 2.46 -7.33
N ALA A 82 2.68 1.79 -7.10
CA ALA A 82 1.83 2.07 -5.95
C ALA A 82 2.63 1.94 -4.64
N VAL A 83 2.35 2.84 -3.70
CA VAL A 83 2.91 2.79 -2.34
C VAL A 83 1.78 2.46 -1.37
N ALA A 84 1.97 1.39 -0.59
CA ALA A 84 1.04 0.97 0.44
C ALA A 84 1.74 0.88 1.80
N THR A 85 0.95 0.82 2.87
CA THR A 85 1.45 0.44 4.19
C THR A 85 0.82 -0.87 4.62
N ALA A 86 1.61 -1.72 5.26
CA ALA A 86 1.18 -2.99 5.79
C ALA A 86 1.61 -3.12 7.26
N GLU A 87 0.71 -3.55 8.12
CA GLU A 87 1.04 -4.01 9.47
C GLU A 87 0.77 -5.51 9.56
N VAL A 88 1.82 -6.28 9.80
CA VAL A 88 1.70 -7.69 10.17
C VAL A 88 1.71 -7.74 11.69
N THR A 89 0.60 -8.17 12.26
CA THR A 89 0.35 -8.06 13.70
C THR A 89 0.72 -9.34 14.45
N SER A 90 1.04 -9.22 15.74
CA SER A 90 1.35 -10.37 16.60
C SER A 90 0.14 -11.28 16.87
N ASP A 91 -1.09 -10.80 16.64
CA ASP A 91 -2.33 -11.57 16.75
C ASP A 91 -2.79 -12.18 15.42
N ASN A 92 -1.85 -12.37 14.48
CA ASN A 92 -2.03 -13.12 13.23
C ASN A 92 -3.00 -12.47 12.22
N LYS A 93 -2.91 -11.13 12.09
CA LYS A 93 -3.69 -10.32 11.14
C LYS A 93 -2.77 -9.52 10.23
N LEU A 94 -3.25 -9.24 9.03
CA LEU A 94 -2.68 -8.26 8.13
C LEU A 94 -3.58 -7.03 8.10
N ILE A 95 -3.04 -5.86 8.43
CA ILE A 95 -3.70 -4.59 8.16
C ILE A 95 -3.03 -3.97 6.94
N PHE A 96 -3.79 -3.76 5.86
CA PHE A 96 -3.26 -3.23 4.61
C PHE A 96 -3.95 -1.91 4.27
N THR A 97 -3.16 -0.89 3.94
CA THR A 97 -3.68 0.46 3.62
C THR A 97 -3.09 0.94 2.30
N TYR A 98 -3.95 1.33 1.37
CA TYR A 98 -3.59 1.90 0.08
C TYR A 98 -4.53 3.06 -0.27
N ASN A 99 -3.96 4.19 -0.68
CA ASN A 99 -4.71 5.36 -1.14
C ASN A 99 -5.83 5.85 -0.18
N GLY A 100 -5.63 5.71 1.13
CA GLY A 100 -6.60 6.10 2.17
C GLY A 100 -7.63 5.03 2.52
N ASP A 101 -7.77 3.98 1.69
CA ASP A 101 -8.55 2.79 2.01
C ASP A 101 -7.71 1.84 2.87
N CYS A 102 -8.34 1.18 3.84
CA CYS A 102 -7.68 0.20 4.68
C CYS A 102 -8.55 -1.03 4.88
N VAL A 103 -7.93 -2.18 5.16
CA VAL A 103 -8.60 -3.45 5.51
C VAL A 103 -7.82 -4.15 6.62
N THR A 104 -8.55 -4.82 7.52
CA THR A 104 -7.96 -5.83 8.42
C THR A 104 -8.34 -7.21 7.90
N VAL A 105 -7.35 -8.06 7.62
CA VAL A 105 -7.57 -9.41 7.10
C VAL A 105 -7.10 -10.43 8.12
N GLU A 106 -7.96 -11.41 8.40
CA GLU A 106 -7.77 -12.43 9.44
C GLU A 106 -7.84 -13.84 8.84
N ASN A 107 -7.55 -14.84 9.69
CA ASN A 107 -7.68 -16.26 9.37
C ASN A 107 -6.89 -16.71 8.13
N PRO A 108 -5.57 -16.46 8.08
CA PRO A 108 -4.77 -16.88 6.95
C PRO A 108 -4.67 -18.41 6.88
N PHE A 109 -4.33 -18.93 5.70
CA PHE A 109 -3.95 -20.33 5.53
C PHE A 109 -2.47 -20.46 5.16
N GLN A 110 -1.84 -21.58 5.52
CA GLN A 110 -0.43 -21.84 5.24
C GLN A 110 -0.25 -22.34 3.80
N THR A 111 0.71 -21.78 3.05
CA THR A 111 1.10 -22.26 1.71
C THR A 111 2.49 -22.86 1.67
N SER A 112 3.42 -22.39 2.51
CA SER A 112 4.76 -22.96 2.68
C SER A 112 5.26 -22.70 4.10
N ALA A 113 6.42 -23.23 4.50
CA ALA A 113 6.97 -22.94 5.84
C ALA A 113 7.25 -21.45 6.10
N ALA A 114 7.42 -20.66 5.04
CA ALA A 114 7.76 -19.24 5.10
C ALA A 114 6.64 -18.32 4.57
N GLU A 115 5.47 -18.86 4.21
CA GLU A 115 4.39 -18.07 3.60
C GLU A 115 3.01 -18.45 4.14
N VAL A 116 2.22 -17.40 4.42
CA VAL A 116 0.80 -17.50 4.73
C VAL A 116 0.00 -16.62 3.79
N VAL A 117 -1.25 -16.99 3.52
CA VAL A 117 -2.13 -16.26 2.62
C VAL A 117 -3.35 -15.75 3.38
N PHE A 118 -3.55 -14.43 3.31
CA PHE A 118 -4.76 -13.75 3.74
C PHE A 118 -5.70 -13.53 2.55
N ARG A 119 -7.01 -13.65 2.78
CA ARG A 119 -8.04 -13.46 1.76
C ARG A 119 -8.89 -12.23 2.06
N ASP A 120 -8.82 -11.24 1.18
CA ASP A 120 -9.62 -10.03 1.27
C ASP A 120 -10.70 -10.05 0.20
N ASN A 121 -11.96 -10.24 0.61
CA ASN A 121 -13.15 -10.13 -0.23
C ASN A 121 -14.02 -8.92 0.13
N CYS A 122 -13.50 -7.96 0.90
CA CYS A 122 -14.28 -6.86 1.45
C CYS A 122 -13.76 -5.49 1.05
N GLN A 123 -12.48 -5.35 0.68
CA GLN A 123 -11.89 -4.08 0.25
C GLN A 123 -11.25 -4.16 -1.14
N PHE A 124 -10.20 -4.97 -1.32
CA PHE A 124 -9.41 -4.99 -2.56
C PHE A 124 -9.68 -6.20 -3.47
N ASP A 125 -10.45 -7.19 -3.00
CA ASP A 125 -10.81 -8.42 -3.73
C ASP A 125 -9.59 -9.22 -4.24
N VAL A 126 -8.63 -9.47 -3.34
CA VAL A 126 -7.35 -10.13 -3.63
C VAL A 126 -6.95 -11.14 -2.55
N ARG A 127 -5.90 -11.91 -2.83
CA ARG A 127 -5.13 -12.61 -1.81
C ARG A 127 -3.80 -11.90 -1.56
N PHE A 128 -3.45 -11.77 -0.28
CA PHE A 128 -2.16 -11.30 0.17
C PHE A 128 -1.33 -12.52 0.63
N ALA A 129 -0.36 -12.96 -0.16
CA ALA A 129 0.59 -13.99 0.25
C ALA A 129 1.80 -13.31 0.91
N VAL A 130 1.85 -13.37 2.24
CA VAL A 130 2.87 -12.71 3.06
C VAL A 130 3.97 -13.72 3.35
N SER A 131 5.20 -13.39 2.96
CA SER A 131 6.34 -14.31 3.12
C SER A 131 7.50 -13.74 3.92
N GLU A 132 8.19 -14.61 4.65
CA GLU A 132 9.42 -14.34 5.40
C GLU A 132 10.66 -14.59 4.54
N SER A 133 11.69 -13.75 4.71
CA SER A 133 13.00 -13.96 4.09
C SER A 133 13.78 -15.07 4.81
N SER A 134 14.74 -15.71 4.13
CA SER A 134 15.60 -16.73 4.76
C SER A 134 16.47 -16.19 5.90
N ASN A 135 16.63 -14.86 6.01
CA ASN A 135 17.39 -14.20 7.06
C ASN A 135 16.49 -13.58 8.14
N GLY A 136 15.18 -13.90 8.13
CA GLY A 136 14.16 -13.20 8.91
C GLY A 136 13.71 -11.89 8.25
N GLY A 137 12.64 -11.30 8.78
CA GLY A 137 12.03 -10.10 8.20
C GLY A 137 11.12 -10.39 7.02
N LEU A 138 10.29 -9.41 6.67
CA LEU A 138 9.35 -9.51 5.55
C LEU A 138 10.15 -9.62 4.24
N ASN A 139 9.86 -10.64 3.44
CA ASN A 139 10.42 -10.76 2.09
C ASN A 139 9.56 -10.00 1.09
N GLU A 140 8.26 -10.29 1.07
CA GLU A 140 7.29 -9.63 0.20
C GLU A 140 5.84 -9.94 0.60
N ILE A 141 4.91 -9.17 0.04
CA ILE A 141 3.49 -9.49 -0.01
C ILE A 141 3.07 -9.65 -1.48
N ASN A 142 2.89 -10.90 -1.91
CA ASN A 142 2.40 -11.22 -3.24
C ASN A 142 0.91 -10.96 -3.35
N ILE A 143 0.48 -10.41 -4.48
CA ILE A 143 -0.91 -10.07 -4.78
C ILE A 143 -1.43 -11.01 -5.86
N PHE A 144 -2.46 -11.77 -5.51
CA PHE A 144 -3.18 -12.63 -6.44
C PHE A 144 -4.64 -12.21 -6.56
N SER A 145 -5.30 -12.61 -7.65
CA SER A 145 -6.76 -12.60 -7.72
C SER A 145 -7.38 -13.32 -6.52
N PHE A 146 -8.59 -12.94 -6.12
CA PHE A 146 -9.24 -13.54 -4.95
C PHE A 146 -9.38 -15.07 -5.04
N ASP A 147 -9.59 -15.61 -6.25
CA ASP A 147 -9.64 -17.05 -6.50
C ASP A 147 -8.26 -17.73 -6.54
N GLY A 148 -7.18 -16.94 -6.55
CA GLY A 148 -5.79 -17.39 -6.60
C GLY A 148 -5.31 -17.82 -7.99
N SER A 149 -6.10 -17.59 -9.04
CA SER A 149 -5.79 -18.04 -10.40
C SER A 149 -4.76 -17.18 -11.13
N GLN A 150 -4.62 -15.91 -10.74
CA GLN A 150 -3.72 -14.95 -11.38
C GLN A 150 -2.82 -14.27 -10.36
N PHE A 151 -1.53 -14.17 -10.67
CA PHE A 151 -0.55 -13.38 -9.93
C PHE A 151 -0.42 -12.00 -10.58
N PHE A 152 -0.70 -10.93 -9.83
CA PHE A 152 -0.63 -9.56 -10.34
C PHE A 152 0.72 -8.90 -10.11
N GLY A 153 1.39 -9.22 -9.02
CA GLY A 153 2.64 -8.56 -8.63
C GLY A 153 2.88 -8.65 -7.13
N GLN A 154 3.79 -7.84 -6.63
CA GLN A 154 4.33 -8.00 -5.28
C GLN A 154 4.68 -6.65 -4.65
N PHE A 155 4.40 -6.51 -3.36
CA PHE A 155 4.85 -5.40 -2.53
C PHE A 155 6.15 -5.76 -1.80
N ARG A 156 7.16 -4.88 -1.87
CA ARG A 156 8.46 -5.02 -1.20
C ARG A 156 8.93 -3.67 -0.65
N GLU A 157 9.84 -3.71 0.33
CA GLU A 157 10.51 -2.49 0.84
C GLU A 157 11.42 -1.85 -0.22
#